data_AF-A0A515DAX1-F1
#
_entry.id   AF-A0A515DAX1-F1
#
_cell.length_a   1.000
_cell.length_b   1.000
_cell.length_c   1.000
_cell.angle_alpha   90.00
_cell.angle_beta   90.00
_cell.angle_gamma   90.00
#
_symmetry.space_group_name_H-M   'P 1'
#
loop_
_entity.id
_entity.type
_entity.pdbx_description
1 polymer ?
#
loop_
_entity_poly.entity_id
_entity_poly.type
_entity_poly.pdbx_seq_one_letter_code
_entity_poly.pdbx_strand_id
1 'polypeptide(L)' 'MRLQDVLFAAINARKNRALRVAKAALPDSQFWAFRGLFLDEFGQNGLEREVERIVADYEKLSGKDTGRPIHAGKEVPHD' A
#
# COMPACT_ATOMS: atom_id res chain seq x y z
N MET A 1 8.77 -0.28 11.58
CA MET A 1 7.70 0.43 10.84
C MET A 1 7.49 -0.33 9.54
N ARG A 2 6.29 -0.87 9.28
CA ARG A 2 6.04 -1.65 8.07
C ARG A 2 5.86 -0.71 6.88
N LEU A 3 6.21 -1.14 5.67
CA LEU A 3 6.03 -0.35 4.45
C LEU A 3 4.57 0.12 4.28
N GLN A 4 3.63 -0.77 4.61
CA GLN A 4 2.19 -0.48 4.60
C GLN A 4 1.82 0.72 5.47
N ASP A 5 2.36 0.81 6.70
CA ASP A 5 2.04 1.90 7.63
C ASP A 5 2.46 3.26 7.05
N VAL A 6 3.61 3.31 6.38
CA VAL A 6 4.13 4.53 5.75
C VAL A 6 3.24 4.97 4.58
N LEU A 7 2.85 4.01 3.74
CA LEU A 7 1.96 4.27 2.60
C LEU A 7 0.59 4.77 3.08
N PHE A 8 0.01 4.13 4.09
CA PHE A 8 -1.27 4.55 4.67
C PHE A 8 -1.20 5.94 5.31
N ALA A 9 -0.12 6.28 6.01
CA ALA A 9 0.06 7.64 6.52
C ALA A 9 0.07 8.68 5.38
N ALA A 10 0.79 8.39 4.30
CA ALA A 10 0.90 9.27 3.13
C ALA A 10 -0.43 9.41 2.36
N ILE A 11 -1.23 8.34 2.28
CA ILE A 11 -2.56 8.35 1.65
C ILE A 11 -3.55 9.13 2.53
N ASN A 12 -3.59 8.85 3.83
CA ASN A 12 -4.49 9.52 4.77
C ASN A 12 -4.28 11.03 4.83
N ALA A 13 -3.03 11.50 4.79
CA ALA A 13 -2.73 12.93 4.71
C ALA A 13 -3.38 13.59 3.47
N ARG A 14 -3.34 12.92 2.31
CA ARG A 14 -3.93 13.40 1.06
C ARG A 14 -5.46 13.35 1.09
N LYS A 15 -6.05 12.26 1.60
CA LYS A 15 -7.51 12.14 1.80
C LYS A 15 -8.06 13.27 2.65
N ASN A 16 -7.40 13.55 3.77
CA ASN A 16 -7.79 14.63 4.67
C ASN A 16 -7.74 16.00 3.99
N ARG A 17 -6.70 16.26 3.17
CA ARG A 17 -6.62 17.51 2.40
C ARG A 17 -7.76 17.64 1.39
N ALA A 18 -8.04 16.58 0.63
CA ALA A 18 -9.11 16.56 -0.36
C ALA A 18 -10.48 16.81 0.29
N LEU A 19 -10.79 16.12 1.38
CA LEU A 19 -12.04 16.30 2.12
C LEU A 19 -12.17 17.72 2.70
N ARG A 20 -11.07 18.33 3.14
CA ARG A 20 -11.07 19.71 3.66
C ARG A 20 -11.41 20.72 2.57
N VAL A 21 -10.81 20.56 1.39
CA VAL A 21 -11.10 21.41 0.23
C VAL A 21 -12.55 21.22 -0.22
N ALA A 22 -13.01 19.97 -0.32
CA ALA A 22 -14.40 19.67 -0.69
C ALA A 22 -15.41 20.29 0.29
N LYS A 23 -15.15 20.22 1.60
CA LYS A 23 -16.01 20.84 2.62
C LYS A 23 -16.11 22.36 2.47
N ALA A 24 -15.04 23.02 2.00
CA ALA A 24 -15.05 24.46 1.78
C ALA A 24 -15.72 24.86 0.45
N ALA A 25 -15.76 23.95 -0.53
CA ALA A 25 -16.22 24.24 -1.88
C ALA A 25 -17.67 23.78 -2.16
N LEU A 26 -18.17 22.80 -1.42
CA LEU A 26 -19.45 22.15 -1.69
C LEU A 26 -20.52 22.54 -0.65
N PRO A 27 -21.80 22.68 -1.07
CA PRO A 27 -22.93 22.67 -0.14
C PRO A 27 -22.98 21.38 0.69
N ASP A 28 -23.51 21.44 1.91
CA ASP A 28 -23.47 20.32 2.87
C ASP A 28 -24.00 19.00 2.31
N SER A 29 -25.14 19.01 1.60
CA SER A 29 -25.73 17.80 1.00
C SER A 29 -24.79 17.15 -0.03
N GLN A 30 -24.11 17.97 -0.83
CA GLN A 30 -23.15 17.51 -1.83
C GLN A 30 -21.86 17.03 -1.18
N PHE A 31 -21.41 17.70 -0.11
CA PHE A 31 -20.24 17.26 0.66
C PHE A 31 -20.46 15.88 1.26
N TRP A 32 -21.62 15.59 1.85
CA TRP A 32 -21.90 14.27 2.41
C TRP A 32 -21.92 13.16 1.36
N ALA A 33 -22.53 13.41 0.20
CA ALA A 33 -22.51 12.48 -0.93
C ALA A 33 -21.08 12.26 -1.45
N PHE A 34 -20.33 13.33 -1.66
CA PHE A 34 -18.93 13.28 -2.08
C PHE A 34 -18.07 12.51 -1.08
N ARG A 35 -18.20 12.80 0.22
CA ARG A 35 -17.43 12.14 1.28
C ARG A 35 -17.70 10.63 1.31
N GLY A 36 -18.96 10.22 1.12
CA GLY A 36 -19.34 8.82 1.04
C GLY A 36 -18.60 8.10 -0.10
N LEU A 37 -18.77 8.60 -1.32
CA LEU A 37 -18.10 8.05 -2.51
C LEU A 37 -16.58 8.06 -2.36
N PHE A 38 -16.01 9.19 -1.95
CA PHE A 38 -14.57 9.35 -1.80
C PHE A 38 -13.97 8.38 -0.78
N LEU A 39 -14.65 8.13 0.34
CA LEU A 39 -14.14 7.18 1.33
C LEU A 39 -14.35 5.73 0.94
N ASP A 40 -15.33 5.41 0.09
CA ASP A 40 -15.47 4.06 -0.45
C ASP A 40 -14.33 3.76 -1.44
N GLU A 41 -14.07 4.68 -2.36
CA GLU A 41 -12.99 4.58 -3.36
C GLU A 41 -11.59 4.57 -2.75
N PHE A 42 -11.33 5.46 -1.78
CA PHE A 42 -9.99 5.63 -1.20
C PHE A 42 -9.83 5.00 0.20
N GLY A 43 -10.82 4.27 0.67
CA GLY A 43 -10.78 3.56 1.96
C GLY A 43 -10.49 2.07 1.81
N GLN A 44 -10.93 1.31 2.81
CA GLN A 44 -10.67 -0.12 2.94
C GLN A 44 -11.32 -0.99 1.85
N ASN A 45 -12.33 -0.48 1.13
CA ASN A 45 -12.95 -1.21 0.04
C ASN A 45 -12.24 -1.00 -1.30
N GLY A 46 -11.55 0.13 -1.48
CA GLY A 46 -10.85 0.48 -2.71
C GLY A 46 -9.34 0.54 -2.51
N LEU A 47 -8.76 1.74 -2.64
CA LEU A 47 -7.30 1.92 -2.75
C LEU A 47 -6.50 1.33 -1.59
N GLU A 48 -6.98 1.39 -0.34
CA GLU A 48 -6.22 0.84 0.79
C GLU A 48 -6.05 -0.67 0.66
N ARG A 49 -7.07 -1.37 0.17
CA ARG A 49 -7.03 -2.81 -0.09
C ARG A 49 -6.11 -3.18 -1.24
N GLU A 50 -6.05 -2.35 -2.27
CA GLU A 50 -5.11 -2.54 -3.37
C GLU A 50 -3.67 -2.40 -2.89
N VAL A 51 -3.40 -1.38 -2.08
CA VAL A 51 -2.07 -1.16 -1.47
C VAL A 51 -1.68 -2.31 -0.56
N GLU A 52 -2.61 -2.82 0.25
CA GLU A 52 -2.40 -4.02 1.07
C GLU A 52 -1.94 -5.22 0.24
N ARG A 53 -2.62 -5.49 -0.88
CA ARG A 53 -2.24 -6.60 -1.78
C ARG A 53 -0.86 -6.37 -2.41
N ILE A 54 -0.59 -5.15 -2.89
CA ILE A 54 0.69 -4.79 -3.50
C ILE A 54 1.84 -4.97 -2.51
N VAL A 55 1.68 -4.52 -1.25
CA VAL A 55 2.69 -4.69 -0.22
C VAL A 55 2.91 -6.17 0.10
N ALA A 56 1.83 -6.94 0.26
CA ALA A 56 1.93 -8.38 0.52
C ALA A 56 2.66 -9.12 -0.61
N ASP A 57 2.41 -8.76 -1.86
CA ASP A 57 3.07 -9.39 -3.02
C ASP A 57 4.52 -8.94 -3.17
N TYR A 58 4.82 -7.66 -2.89
CA TYR A 58 6.19 -7.16 -2.82
C TYR A 58 7.02 -7.87 -1.75
N GLU A 59 6.47 -8.05 -0.55
CA GLU A 59 7.14 -8.75 0.55
C GLU A 59 7.39 -10.23 0.20
N LYS A 60 6.43 -10.90 -0.45
CA LYS A 60 6.62 -12.28 -0.95
C LYS A 60 7.72 -12.39 -2.00
N LEU A 61 7.84 -11.41 -2.89
CA LEU A 61 8.90 -11.39 -3.91
C LEU A 61 10.27 -11.10 -3.26
N SER A 62 10.35 -10.10 -2.40
CA SER A 62 11.59 -9.74 -1.70
C SER A 62 12.09 -10.85 -0.77
N GLY A 63 11.18 -11.61 -0.15
CA GLY A 63 11.52 -12.77 0.68
C GLY A 63 11.98 -14.01 -0.08
N LYS A 64 11.76 -14.09 -1.41
CA LYS A 64 12.21 -15.22 -2.24
C LYS A 64 13.66 -15.07 -2.73
N ASP A 65 14.19 -13.85 -2.81
CA ASP A 65 15.55 -13.60 -3.29
C ASP A 65 16.65 -13.88 -2.24
N THR A 66 16.29 -14.06 -0.97
CA THR A 66 17.26 -14.30 0.12
C THR A 66 17.60 -15.78 0.35
N GLY A 67 16.98 -16.71 -0.41
CA GLY A 67 16.94 -18.13 -0.05
C GLY A 67 17.74 -19.11 -0.92
N ARG A 68 18.59 -18.67 -1.86
CA ARG A 68 19.40 -19.62 -2.66
C ARG A 68 20.85 -19.65 -2.15
N PRO A 69 21.27 -20.68 -1.39
CA PRO A 69 22.66 -20.85 -1.04
C PRO A 69 23.46 -21.16 -2.32
N ILE A 70 24.33 -20.24 -2.71
CA ILE A 70 25.21 -20.33 -3.87
C ILE A 70 26.51 -21.06 -3.49
N HIS A 71 26.44 -22.15 -2.72
CA HIS A 71 27.62 -22.93 -2.37
C HIS A 71 27.31 -24.42 -2.46
N ALA A 72 27.25 -24.94 -3.68
CA ALA A 72 27.54 -26.34 -3.95
C ALA A 72 29.01 -26.42 -4.37
N GLY A 73 29.90 -26.42 -3.37
CA GLY A 73 31.30 -26.75 -3.58
C GLY A 73 31.40 -28.18 -4.10
N LYS A 74 31.75 -28.34 -5.39
CA LYS A 74 32.31 -29.60 -5.87
C LYS A 74 33.81 -29.51 -5.67
N GLU A 75 34.29 -30.01 -4.54
CA GLU A 75 35.70 -30.38 -4.42
C GLU A 75 35.96 -31.50 -5.43
N VAL A 76 36.93 -31.26 -6.32
CA VAL A 76 37.38 -32.23 -7.31
C VAL A 76 38.48 -33.06 -6.64
N PRO A 77 38.38 -34.40 -6.56
CA PRO A 77 39.47 -35.22 -6.04
C PRO A 77 40.71 -35.06 -6.93
N HIS A 78 41.84 -34.76 -6.30
CA HIS A 78 43.15 -34.81 -6.93
C HIS A 78 43.67 -36.25 -6.83
N ASP A 79 43.90 -36.88 -7.98
CA ASP A 79 44.79 -38.03 -8.16
C ASP A 79 46.04 -37.58 -8.93
#